data_AF-A0A6A8LPA7-F1
#
_entry.id   AF-A0A6A8LPA7-F1
#
_cell.length_a   1.000
_cell.length_b   1.000
_cell.length_c   1.000
_cell.angle_alpha   90.00
_cell.angle_beta   90.00
_cell.angle_gamma   90.00
#
_symmetry.space_group_name_H-M   'P 1'
#
loop_
_entity.id
_entity.type
_entity.pdbx_description
1 polymer ?
#
loop_
_entity_poly.entity_id
_entity_poly.type
_entity_poly.pdbx_seq_one_letter_code
_entity_poly.pdbx_strand_id
1 'polypeptide(L)'
;HVESKVWNFHLQIEDILPYEVFYQFYQQLQLAFKDIAKVDITLHTKNPIITNQKLGDYWKWVVFNSGIQSSFIQELSRSKVPYLDNNRVILLAENEIVKRFLVDQALGPLESTYHKIGFPKFSVNTLVDETKAQEIIENIREQKAKSDAELAQKAVEAIRKQSEQREKSKAEIPSVDGPVQLGKKISPDQEITQMINITEEERSVTVQGYVFNKEVRELRSGRKLLILEVTDYTSSFVVKKFSRTEEDEAMFDAINSGVWIKVRGSVQEDNYMRDLVINAYDLNEIKHESRKDMAPENEKRVELHLHSNMSMMDATNSITEYVSKAAEWGHKAIAITDHGTLQAFPEAHAAGQKNNVKILYGVEANIVDDGVPIAYNEQHKNLRDATYVIFDTETTGLSAQYDKVIELAAVKMEKGNVIDTFEEFIDPGHPLSQTTINLTSITDDMVRGSKSEEEVFRLFKEFCKDCIIVGHNATFDVDFMNTGYERHNMEMIQEPWIDTLPLARYLYPEMKGFRLNTLAKKLNIKLEHHHRAIYDAEATGFIYYAMLKDAEEKQILYHDDFNKHVGENDA
;
A
#
# COMPACT_ATOMS: atom_id res chain seq x y z
N HIS A 1 -3.45 -14.40 56.34
CA HIS A 1 -4.48 -15.06 55.50
C HIS A 1 -4.37 -16.57 55.61
N VAL A 2 -5.49 -17.29 55.83
CA VAL A 2 -5.51 -18.76 56.09
C VAL A 2 -5.04 -19.58 54.89
N GLU A 3 -5.23 -19.09 53.66
CA GLU A 3 -4.77 -19.77 52.44
C GLU A 3 -3.32 -19.42 52.04
N SER A 4 -2.87 -18.17 52.19
CA SER A 4 -1.54 -17.76 51.71
C SER A 4 -0.41 -17.90 52.73
N LYS A 5 -0.71 -18.20 54.00
CA LYS A 5 0.26 -18.25 55.13
C LYS A 5 1.16 -17.00 55.24
N VAL A 6 0.67 -15.84 54.81
CA VAL A 6 1.32 -14.54 54.98
C VAL A 6 0.57 -13.69 56.01
N TRP A 7 1.32 -13.05 56.91
CA TRP A 7 0.83 -12.02 57.83
C TRP A 7 1.31 -10.65 57.37
N ASN A 8 0.37 -9.74 57.11
CA ASN A 8 0.66 -8.38 56.66
C ASN A 8 0.51 -7.41 57.85
N PHE A 9 1.60 -6.76 58.23
CA PHE A 9 1.61 -5.76 59.29
C PHE A 9 1.42 -4.38 58.68
N HIS A 10 0.35 -3.70 59.08
CA HIS A 10 0.08 -2.32 58.70
C HIS A 10 0.42 -1.42 59.89
N LEU A 11 1.44 -0.57 59.74
CA LEU A 11 1.90 0.31 60.81
C LEU A 11 1.78 1.76 60.35
N GLN A 12 1.31 2.62 61.25
CA GLN A 12 1.23 4.05 60.99
C GLN A 12 2.34 4.78 61.77
N ILE A 13 3.12 5.57 61.06
CA ILE A 13 4.28 6.32 61.55
C ILE A 13 4.18 7.80 61.12
N GLU A 14 4.95 8.68 61.74
CA GLU A 14 4.84 10.12 61.49
C GLU A 14 5.51 10.54 60.15
N ASP A 15 6.74 10.10 59.92
CA ASP A 15 7.55 10.34 58.70
C ASP A 15 8.26 9.03 58.28
N ILE A 16 8.82 9.01 57.08
CA ILE A 16 9.64 7.91 56.54
C ILE A 16 10.81 7.63 57.50
N LEU A 17 10.91 6.39 57.98
CA LEU A 17 11.96 5.97 58.90
C LEU A 17 13.36 6.14 58.27
N PRO A 18 14.42 6.41 59.05
CA PRO A 18 15.78 6.19 58.60
C PRO A 18 15.97 4.73 58.17
N TYR A 19 16.70 4.51 57.08
CA TYR A 19 16.82 3.19 56.46
C TYR A 19 17.36 2.14 57.43
N GLU A 20 18.35 2.48 58.27
CA GLU A 20 18.94 1.56 59.24
C GLU A 20 17.89 1.10 60.27
N VAL A 21 17.05 2.03 60.73
CA VAL A 21 15.98 1.74 61.70
C VAL A 21 14.92 0.85 61.06
N PHE A 22 14.50 1.18 59.84
CA PHE A 22 13.58 0.34 59.09
C PHE A 22 14.14 -1.05 58.82
N TYR A 23 15.38 -1.15 58.38
CA TYR A 23 15.99 -2.41 58.00
C TYR A 23 16.17 -3.31 59.22
N GLN A 24 16.62 -2.75 60.36
CA GLN A 24 16.67 -3.48 61.63
C GLN A 24 15.28 -3.94 62.07
N PHE A 25 14.28 -3.06 62.02
CA PHE A 25 12.90 -3.42 62.36
C PHE A 25 12.36 -4.54 61.46
N TYR A 26 12.55 -4.41 60.14
CA TYR A 26 12.15 -5.40 59.15
C TYR A 26 12.82 -6.75 59.40
N GLN A 27 14.13 -6.79 59.64
CA GLN A 27 14.85 -8.02 59.94
C GLN A 27 14.36 -8.68 61.24
N GLN A 28 14.18 -7.91 62.31
CA GLN A 28 13.69 -8.44 63.59
C GLN A 28 12.26 -8.96 63.46
N LEU A 29 11.41 -8.27 62.70
CA LEU A 29 10.05 -8.70 62.40
C LEU A 29 10.05 -10.03 61.61
N GLN A 30 10.88 -10.15 60.58
CA GLN A 30 11.01 -11.42 59.83
C GLN A 30 11.51 -12.56 60.73
N LEU A 31 12.49 -12.31 61.59
CA LEU A 31 13.06 -13.32 62.49
C LEU A 31 12.05 -13.78 63.55
N ALA A 32 11.33 -12.85 64.18
CA ALA A 32 10.37 -13.15 65.25
C ALA A 32 9.23 -14.07 64.80
N PHE A 33 8.86 -14.01 63.51
CA PHE A 33 7.74 -14.76 62.95
C PHE A 33 8.15 -15.87 61.98
N LYS A 34 9.46 -16.09 61.77
CA LYS A 34 10.01 -17.05 60.79
C LYS A 34 9.42 -18.46 60.90
N ASP A 35 9.21 -18.93 62.13
CA ASP A 35 8.69 -20.28 62.41
C ASP A 35 7.15 -20.35 62.44
N ILE A 36 6.47 -19.19 62.28
CA ILE A 36 5.01 -19.05 62.40
C ILE A 36 4.38 -18.81 61.02
N ALA A 37 4.83 -17.77 60.32
CA ALA A 37 4.28 -17.36 59.03
C ALA A 37 5.28 -16.49 58.27
N LYS A 38 5.13 -16.42 56.94
CA LYS A 38 5.83 -15.39 56.18
C LYS A 38 5.25 -14.04 56.56
N VAL A 39 6.10 -13.06 56.85
CA VAL A 39 5.64 -11.73 57.22
C VAL A 39 5.88 -10.75 56.08
N ASP A 40 4.95 -9.82 55.92
CA ASP A 40 5.07 -8.68 55.05
C ASP A 40 4.68 -7.41 55.82
N ILE A 41 5.20 -6.26 55.40
CA ILE A 41 5.00 -5.00 56.10
C ILE A 41 4.53 -3.93 55.13
N THR A 42 3.56 -3.13 55.58
CA THR A 42 3.15 -1.89 54.93
C THR A 42 3.21 -0.76 55.95
N LEU A 43 3.98 0.28 55.65
CA LEU A 43 4.10 1.47 56.48
C LEU A 43 3.24 2.60 55.88
N HIS A 44 2.46 3.26 56.72
CA HIS A 44 1.67 4.43 56.38
C HIS A 44 2.24 5.65 57.11
N THR A 45 2.65 6.68 56.39
CA THR A 45 3.18 7.93 56.95
C THR A 45 2.10 9.01 56.98
N LYS A 46 2.11 9.87 58.01
CA LYS A 46 1.19 11.02 58.07
C LYS A 46 1.71 12.23 57.30
N ASN A 47 2.99 12.56 57.52
CA ASN A 47 3.63 13.76 56.96
C ASN A 47 4.98 13.39 56.34
N PRO A 48 5.02 12.55 55.28
CA PRO A 48 6.28 12.09 54.73
C PRO A 48 7.05 13.20 54.02
N ILE A 49 8.33 13.36 54.39
CA ILE A 49 9.26 14.26 53.71
C ILE A 49 10.23 13.43 52.87
N ILE A 50 10.12 13.54 51.54
CA ILE A 50 11.04 12.90 50.61
C ILE A 50 12.32 13.74 50.50
N THR A 51 13.48 13.10 50.63
CA THR A 51 14.79 13.70 50.38
C THR A 51 15.63 12.78 49.51
N ASN A 52 16.65 13.33 48.82
CA ASN A 52 17.61 12.54 48.03
C ASN A 52 18.29 11.46 48.86
N GLN A 53 18.62 11.79 50.12
CA GLN A 53 19.19 10.85 51.07
C GLN A 53 18.25 9.67 51.32
N LYS A 54 17.00 9.92 51.70
CA LYS A 54 16.02 8.85 51.95
C LYS A 54 15.74 8.00 50.70
N LEU A 55 15.62 8.62 49.52
CA LEU A 55 15.45 7.90 48.25
C LEU A 55 16.63 6.96 47.99
N GLY A 56 17.85 7.46 48.14
CA GLY A 56 19.08 6.71 47.89
C GLY A 56 19.34 5.59 48.88
N ASP A 57 19.13 5.85 50.18
CA ASP A 57 19.37 4.88 51.26
C ASP A 57 18.50 3.63 51.09
N TYR A 58 17.23 3.83 50.68
CA TYR A 58 16.29 2.73 50.44
C TYR A 58 16.45 2.06 49.07
N TRP A 59 17.14 2.67 48.11
CA TRP A 59 17.10 2.26 46.70
C TRP A 59 17.49 0.80 46.48
N LYS A 60 18.62 0.37 47.05
CA LYS A 60 19.09 -1.01 46.89
C LYS A 60 18.08 -2.03 47.42
N TRP A 61 17.45 -1.71 48.55
CA TRP A 61 16.43 -2.54 49.16
C TRP A 61 15.15 -2.56 48.31
N VAL A 62 14.73 -1.41 47.80
CA VAL A 62 13.54 -1.29 46.93
C VAL A 62 13.72 -2.09 45.65
N VAL A 63 14.86 -1.95 44.96
CA VAL A 63 15.13 -2.73 43.74
C VAL A 63 15.09 -4.22 44.02
N PHE A 64 15.69 -4.68 45.13
CA PHE A 64 15.71 -6.10 45.50
C PHE A 64 14.32 -6.65 45.88
N ASN A 65 13.48 -5.85 46.54
CA ASN A 65 12.17 -6.28 47.05
C ASN A 65 11.00 -5.88 46.13
N SER A 66 11.29 -5.34 44.94
CA SER A 66 10.28 -4.83 44.00
C SER A 66 9.43 -5.90 43.31
N GLY A 67 9.88 -7.16 43.33
CA GLY A 67 9.21 -8.24 42.60
C GLY A 67 9.56 -8.34 41.11
N ILE A 68 10.51 -7.52 40.63
CA ILE A 68 11.08 -7.63 39.27
C ILE A 68 11.75 -9.01 39.12
N GLN A 69 11.26 -9.84 38.20
CA GLN A 69 11.75 -11.22 38.03
C GLN A 69 13.07 -11.32 37.24
N SER A 70 13.33 -10.36 36.34
CA SER A 70 14.54 -10.37 35.50
C SER A 70 15.75 -9.86 36.27
N SER A 71 16.77 -10.71 36.43
CA SER A 71 18.07 -10.34 37.04
C SER A 71 18.75 -9.20 36.28
N PHE A 72 18.62 -9.18 34.96
CA PHE A 72 19.13 -8.12 34.09
C PHE A 72 18.47 -6.77 34.37
N ILE A 73 17.14 -6.72 34.51
CA ILE A 73 16.42 -5.47 34.81
C ILE A 73 16.75 -4.96 36.23
N GLN A 74 16.94 -5.87 37.19
CA GLN A 74 17.42 -5.49 38.53
C GLN A 74 18.83 -4.88 38.47
N GLU A 75 19.71 -5.42 37.63
CA GLU A 75 21.07 -4.88 37.45
C GLU A 75 21.05 -3.50 36.78
N LEU A 76 20.26 -3.34 35.71
CA LEU A 76 20.06 -2.03 35.08
C LEU A 76 19.51 -0.99 36.06
N SER A 77 18.55 -1.38 36.91
CA SER A 77 17.99 -0.49 37.94
C SER A 77 19.01 -0.13 39.03
N ARG A 78 20.03 -0.95 39.27
CA ARG A 78 21.08 -0.65 40.27
C ARG A 78 22.17 0.29 39.76
N SER A 79 22.30 0.45 38.45
CA SER A 79 23.36 1.26 37.81
C SER A 79 23.35 2.72 38.29
N LYS A 80 22.17 3.28 38.51
CA LYS A 80 21.95 4.66 38.95
C LYS A 80 20.95 4.71 40.11
N VAL A 81 21.09 5.72 40.95
CA VAL A 81 20.21 5.97 42.09
C VAL A 81 19.24 7.09 41.73
N PRO A 82 17.93 6.96 42.05
CA PRO A 82 16.99 8.02 41.78
C PRO A 82 17.25 9.23 42.68
N TYR A 83 16.98 10.42 42.16
CA TYR A 83 17.07 11.67 42.90
C TYR A 83 15.84 12.53 42.65
N LEU A 84 15.52 13.38 43.61
CA LEU A 84 14.48 14.38 43.56
C LEU A 84 15.01 15.64 42.86
N ASP A 85 14.34 16.04 41.78
CA ASP A 85 14.53 17.31 41.10
C ASP A 85 13.18 17.99 40.87
N ASN A 86 13.05 19.25 41.25
CA ASN A 86 11.81 20.03 41.09
C ASN A 86 10.52 19.27 41.52
N ASN A 87 10.58 18.57 42.65
CA ASN A 87 9.49 17.76 43.20
C ASN A 87 9.10 16.51 42.36
N ARG A 88 9.97 16.08 41.45
CA ARG A 88 9.85 14.85 40.65
C ARG A 88 11.00 13.91 40.96
N VAL A 89 10.73 12.60 40.99
CA VAL A 89 11.77 11.59 41.20
C VAL A 89 12.33 11.20 39.84
N ILE A 90 13.61 11.45 39.61
CA ILE A 90 14.31 11.20 38.35
C ILE A 90 15.22 9.98 38.50
N LEU A 91 15.16 9.06 37.54
CA LEU A 91 16.12 7.97 37.40
C LEU A 91 16.84 8.11 36.05
N LEU A 92 18.17 8.20 36.04
CA LEU A 92 18.93 8.31 34.80
C LEU A 92 19.14 6.94 34.16
N ALA A 93 18.90 6.87 32.86
CA ALA A 93 19.20 5.73 32.00
C ALA A 93 20.45 6.03 31.15
N GLU A 94 21.27 5.02 30.87
CA GLU A 94 22.51 5.19 30.11
C GLU A 94 22.28 5.45 28.61
N ASN A 95 21.16 4.97 28.06
CA ASN A 95 20.76 5.17 26.68
C ASN A 95 19.22 4.98 26.54
N GLU A 96 18.68 5.30 25.36
CA GLU A 96 17.23 5.19 25.09
C GLU A 96 16.70 3.76 25.20
N ILE A 97 17.53 2.74 24.94
CA ILE A 97 17.14 1.34 25.06
C ILE A 97 16.91 0.98 26.53
N VAL A 98 17.84 1.35 27.42
CA VAL A 98 17.73 1.15 28.87
C VAL A 98 16.53 1.92 29.42
N LYS A 99 16.30 3.16 28.96
CA LYS A 99 15.13 3.96 29.35
C LYS A 99 13.82 3.23 29.04
N ARG A 100 13.69 2.66 27.83
CA ARG A 100 12.50 1.89 27.45
C ARG A 100 12.29 0.66 28.34
N PHE A 101 13.36 -0.10 28.60
CA PHE A 101 13.28 -1.27 29.51
C PHE A 101 12.86 -0.89 30.93
N LEU A 102 13.37 0.23 31.46
CA LEU A 102 12.99 0.71 32.79
C LEU A 102 11.51 1.08 32.84
N VAL A 103 11.02 1.85 31.86
CA VAL A 103 9.63 2.29 31.76
C VAL A 103 8.68 1.09 31.66
N ASP A 104 8.98 0.12 30.80
CA ASP A 104 8.08 -0.99 30.51
C ASP A 104 8.03 -2.03 31.64
N GLN A 105 9.13 -2.23 32.37
CA GLN A 105 9.28 -3.40 33.25
C GLN A 105 9.70 -3.09 34.70
N ALA A 106 10.22 -1.90 35.00
CA ALA A 106 10.82 -1.61 36.31
C ALA A 106 10.07 -0.53 37.12
N LEU A 107 9.62 0.56 36.50
CA LEU A 107 9.13 1.74 37.23
C LEU A 107 7.90 1.44 38.11
N GLY A 108 6.88 0.77 37.57
CA GLY A 108 5.67 0.43 38.33
C GLY A 108 5.96 -0.41 39.59
N PRO A 109 6.69 -1.54 39.50
CA PRO A 109 7.12 -2.31 40.66
C PRO A 109 7.93 -1.49 41.69
N LEU A 110 8.83 -0.63 41.24
CA LEU A 110 9.65 0.22 42.12
C LEU A 110 8.81 1.26 42.88
N GLU A 111 7.91 1.96 42.19
CA GLU A 111 6.99 2.94 42.77
C GLU A 111 6.07 2.30 43.83
N SER A 112 5.51 1.13 43.51
CA SER A 112 4.64 0.40 44.44
C SER A 112 5.39 -0.01 45.72
N THR A 113 6.67 -0.35 45.58
CA THR A 113 7.51 -0.78 46.70
C THR A 113 7.91 0.38 47.59
N TYR A 114 8.28 1.53 47.01
CA TYR A 114 8.49 2.77 47.78
C TYR A 114 7.24 3.16 48.56
N HIS A 115 6.06 3.10 47.92
CA HIS A 115 4.82 3.43 48.59
C HIS A 115 4.53 2.52 49.78
N LYS A 116 4.78 1.21 49.62
CA LYS A 116 4.58 0.20 50.66
C LYS A 116 5.40 0.46 51.92
N ILE A 117 6.59 1.05 51.80
CA ILE A 117 7.47 1.36 52.93
C ILE A 117 7.30 2.80 53.47
N GLY A 118 6.19 3.46 53.14
CA GLY A 118 5.81 4.73 53.74
C GLY A 118 6.21 5.97 52.94
N PHE A 119 6.74 5.83 51.73
CA PHE A 119 6.87 6.99 50.83
C PHE A 119 5.49 7.40 50.28
N PRO A 120 5.26 8.69 50.01
CA PRO A 120 4.01 9.12 49.38
C PRO A 120 3.96 8.62 47.94
N LYS A 121 2.78 8.67 47.31
CA LYS A 121 2.67 8.30 45.90
C LYS A 121 3.40 9.32 45.03
N PHE A 122 4.33 8.85 44.23
CA PHE A 122 5.04 9.63 43.22
C PHE A 122 5.28 8.77 41.97
N SER A 123 5.54 9.44 40.84
CA SER A 123 5.99 8.79 39.62
C SER A 123 7.48 8.99 39.44
N VAL A 124 8.18 7.93 39.03
CA VAL A 124 9.59 7.99 38.64
C VAL A 124 9.66 8.36 37.17
N ASN A 125 10.38 9.42 36.85
CA ASN A 125 10.61 9.89 35.49
C ASN A 125 12.02 9.47 35.05
N THR A 126 12.12 8.82 33.90
CA THR A 126 13.43 8.37 33.37
C THR A 126 13.93 9.29 32.26
N LEU A 127 15.18 9.75 32.39
CA LEU A 127 15.88 10.60 31.41
C LEU A 127 17.18 9.92 30.97
N VAL A 128 17.64 10.17 29.74
CA VAL A 128 18.93 9.65 29.26
C VAL A 128 20.06 10.55 29.78
N ASP A 129 21.11 9.96 30.35
CA ASP A 129 22.31 10.63 30.85
C ASP A 129 23.20 11.06 29.66
N GLU A 130 22.88 12.19 29.04
CA GLU A 130 23.64 12.77 27.92
C GLU A 130 25.01 13.33 28.36
N THR A 131 25.19 13.59 29.66
CA THR A 131 26.36 14.30 30.20
C THR A 131 27.65 13.49 30.21
N LYS A 132 27.61 12.15 30.34
CA LYS A 132 28.82 11.32 30.32
C LYS A 132 29.34 10.96 28.93
N ALA A 133 28.47 10.95 27.92
CA ALA A 133 28.88 10.71 26.55
C ALA A 133 29.78 11.85 26.04
N GLN A 134 29.43 13.10 26.35
CA GLN A 134 30.19 14.29 25.95
C GLN A 134 31.61 14.33 26.55
N GLU A 135 31.77 14.13 27.87
CA GLU A 135 33.08 14.20 28.54
C GLU A 135 34.04 13.10 28.09
N ILE A 136 33.54 11.89 27.83
CA ILE A 136 34.34 10.78 27.31
C ILE A 136 34.78 11.08 25.87
N ILE A 137 33.89 11.64 25.05
CA ILE A 137 34.18 12.04 23.67
C ILE A 137 35.20 13.20 23.64
N GLU A 138 35.12 14.17 24.55
CA GLU A 138 36.08 15.27 24.62
C GLU A 138 37.47 14.83 25.07
N ASN A 139 37.58 13.98 26.11
CA ASN A 139 38.87 13.44 26.54
C ASN A 139 39.54 12.58 25.45
N ILE A 140 38.75 11.78 24.72
CA ILE A 140 39.25 10.98 23.58
C ILE A 140 39.66 11.90 22.42
N ARG A 141 38.91 12.97 22.15
CA ARG A 141 39.27 13.97 21.12
C ARG A 141 40.54 14.73 21.46
N GLU A 142 40.74 15.14 22.71
CA GLU A 142 41.95 15.83 23.13
C GLU A 142 43.19 14.93 23.06
N GLN A 143 43.09 13.67 23.51
CA GLN A 143 44.19 12.71 23.38
C GLN A 143 44.52 12.41 21.92
N LYS A 144 43.49 12.23 21.08
CA LYS A 144 43.65 11.97 19.64
C LYS A 144 44.23 13.20 18.93
N ALA A 145 43.77 14.40 19.22
CA ALA A 145 44.30 15.64 18.66
C ALA A 145 45.77 15.88 19.04
N LYS A 146 46.16 15.53 20.27
CA LYS A 146 47.55 15.65 20.74
C LYS A 146 48.48 14.64 20.05
N SER A 147 48.02 13.39 19.92
CA SER A 147 48.70 12.35 19.13
C SER A 147 48.82 12.73 17.66
N ASP A 148 47.74 13.20 17.05
CA ASP A 148 47.69 13.61 15.64
C ASP A 148 48.57 14.83 15.38
N ALA A 149 48.68 15.77 16.33
CA ALA A 149 49.59 16.91 16.23
C ALA A 149 51.07 16.51 16.28
N GLU A 150 51.44 15.55 17.16
CA GLU A 150 52.80 15.02 17.22
C GLU A 150 53.17 14.19 15.97
N LEU A 151 52.23 13.40 15.46
CA LEU A 151 52.38 12.66 14.21
C LEU A 151 52.46 13.60 13.01
N ALA A 152 51.66 14.66 12.98
CA ALA A 152 51.70 15.68 11.93
C ALA A 152 53.02 16.46 11.95
N GLN A 153 53.57 16.81 13.11
CA GLN A 153 54.90 17.45 13.18
C GLN A 153 56.00 16.53 12.66
N LYS A 154 56.02 15.26 13.06
CA LYS A 154 56.98 14.27 12.55
C LYS A 154 56.80 14.01 11.05
N ALA A 155 55.57 14.01 10.55
CA ALA A 155 55.26 13.84 9.13
C ALA A 155 55.68 15.07 8.32
N VAL A 156 55.46 16.29 8.80
CA VAL A 156 55.89 17.53 8.12
C VAL A 156 57.41 17.60 8.01
N GLU A 157 58.14 17.16 9.05
CA GLU A 157 59.60 17.10 9.03
C GLU A 157 60.14 16.03 8.06
N ALA A 158 59.43 14.90 7.92
CA ALA A 158 59.74 13.86 6.95
C ALA A 158 59.38 14.27 5.51
N ILE A 159 58.26 14.97 5.32
CA ILE A 159 57.78 15.48 4.03
C ILE A 159 58.71 16.58 3.50
N ARG A 160 59.22 17.48 4.36
CA ARG A 160 60.18 18.52 3.94
C ARG A 160 61.48 17.91 3.39
N LYS A 161 61.95 16.82 4.00
CA LYS A 161 63.13 16.08 3.51
C LYS A 161 62.86 15.33 2.19
N GLN A 162 61.61 14.98 1.91
CA GLN A 162 61.21 14.29 0.67
C GLN A 162 60.85 15.25 -0.47
N SER A 163 60.29 16.43 -0.16
CA SER A 163 59.94 17.47 -1.14
C SER A 163 61.19 18.09 -1.76
N GLU A 164 62.27 18.26 -0.98
CA GLU A 164 63.57 18.73 -1.46
C GLU A 164 64.24 17.75 -2.47
N GLN A 165 63.80 16.48 -2.51
CA GLN A 165 64.25 15.51 -3.51
C GLN A 165 63.36 15.48 -4.78
N ARG A 166 62.08 15.87 -4.69
CA ARG A 166 61.12 15.81 -5.82
C ARG A 166 61.13 17.05 -6.72
N GLU A 167 61.69 18.18 -6.27
CA GLU A 167 61.80 19.39 -7.11
C GLU A 167 62.79 19.28 -8.28
N LYS A 168 63.55 18.18 -8.41
CA LYS A 168 64.54 18.00 -9.48
C LYS A 168 64.07 17.27 -10.73
N SER A 169 62.79 16.91 -10.84
CA SER A 169 62.28 16.24 -12.05
C SER A 169 60.80 16.57 -12.28
N LYS A 170 60.54 17.63 -13.05
CA LYS A 170 59.24 17.87 -13.70
C LYS A 170 59.38 17.51 -15.19
N ALA A 171 58.59 16.56 -15.66
CA ALA A 171 58.36 16.27 -17.07
C ALA A 171 56.85 16.15 -17.33
N GLU A 172 56.44 16.38 -18.58
CA GLU A 172 55.06 16.57 -19.04
C GLU A 172 54.15 15.32 -18.89
N ILE A 173 52.85 15.58 -18.67
CA ILE A 173 51.78 14.61 -18.39
C ILE A 173 51.34 13.88 -19.68
N PRO A 174 51.24 12.54 -19.72
CA PRO A 174 50.75 11.80 -20.89
C PRO A 174 49.21 11.73 -20.97
N SER A 175 48.67 11.74 -22.19
CA SER A 175 47.26 11.42 -22.48
C SER A 175 47.00 9.93 -22.38
N VAL A 176 45.92 9.53 -21.70
CA VAL A 176 45.49 8.12 -21.61
C VAL A 176 44.57 7.78 -22.78
N ASP A 177 44.88 6.70 -23.50
CA ASP A 177 44.04 6.12 -24.57
C ASP A 177 43.65 4.68 -24.18
N GLY A 178 42.34 4.40 -24.06
CA GLY A 178 41.78 3.10 -23.66
C GLY A 178 40.89 3.13 -22.39
N PRO A 179 40.18 2.03 -22.08
CA PRO A 179 39.29 1.93 -20.90
C PRO A 179 40.08 2.08 -19.60
N VAL A 180 39.52 2.79 -18.63
CA VAL A 180 40.28 3.14 -17.42
C VAL A 180 40.65 1.88 -16.63
N GLN A 181 41.94 1.73 -16.35
CA GLN A 181 42.48 0.68 -15.49
C GLN A 181 43.41 1.31 -14.45
N LEU A 182 43.00 1.21 -13.19
CA LEU A 182 43.78 1.60 -12.02
C LEU A 182 44.18 0.34 -11.25
N GLY A 183 45.48 0.14 -11.03
CA GLY A 183 45.99 -1.08 -10.39
C GLY A 183 46.03 -2.30 -11.32
N LYS A 184 45.91 -3.49 -10.74
CA LYS A 184 45.98 -4.78 -11.45
C LYS A 184 44.68 -5.04 -12.20
N LYS A 185 44.78 -5.68 -13.36
CA LYS A 185 43.61 -6.18 -14.10
C LYS A 185 42.88 -7.21 -13.25
N ILE A 186 41.59 -6.98 -13.00
CA ILE A 186 40.71 -7.95 -12.34
C ILE A 186 40.24 -8.96 -13.40
N SER A 187 40.28 -10.26 -13.06
CA SER A 187 39.84 -11.32 -13.98
C SER A 187 38.35 -11.15 -14.33
N PRO A 188 37.94 -11.36 -15.59
CA PRO A 188 36.51 -11.43 -15.96
C PRO A 188 35.76 -12.45 -15.10
N ASP A 189 36.37 -13.61 -14.86
CA ASP A 189 35.77 -14.74 -14.11
C ASP A 189 35.85 -14.60 -12.58
N GLN A 190 36.41 -13.49 -12.08
CA GLN A 190 36.45 -13.23 -10.64
C GLN A 190 35.02 -13.11 -10.09
N GLU A 191 34.71 -13.90 -9.06
CA GLU A 191 33.43 -13.86 -8.34
C GLU A 191 33.11 -12.45 -7.86
N ILE A 192 31.86 -12.03 -8.11
CA ILE A 192 31.34 -10.70 -7.75
C ILE A 192 30.48 -10.82 -6.50
N THR A 193 30.84 -10.06 -5.47
CA THR A 193 29.98 -9.84 -4.31
C THR A 193 28.93 -8.79 -4.67
N GLN A 194 27.65 -9.10 -4.48
CA GLN A 194 26.57 -8.11 -4.57
C GLN A 194 26.65 -7.13 -3.39
N MET A 195 26.46 -5.84 -3.66
CA MET A 195 26.64 -4.79 -2.67
C MET A 195 25.69 -4.93 -1.48
N ILE A 196 24.47 -5.42 -1.68
CA ILE A 196 23.50 -5.65 -0.59
C ILE A 196 23.99 -6.65 0.47
N ASN A 197 24.90 -7.56 0.09
CA ASN A 197 25.42 -8.59 0.99
C ASN A 197 26.61 -8.10 1.83
N ILE A 198 27.11 -6.90 1.59
CA ILE A 198 28.22 -6.30 2.33
C ILE A 198 27.65 -5.53 3.51
N THR A 199 27.66 -6.13 4.70
CA THR A 199 27.08 -5.55 5.93
C THR A 199 28.12 -5.26 7.02
N GLU A 200 29.35 -5.75 6.86
CA GLU A 200 30.45 -5.59 7.81
C GLU A 200 31.77 -5.27 7.12
N GLU A 201 32.81 -4.97 7.90
CA GLU A 201 34.15 -4.75 7.35
C GLU A 201 34.72 -6.05 6.76
N GLU A 202 35.26 -5.94 5.55
CA GLU A 202 35.83 -7.06 4.82
C GLU A 202 37.23 -6.71 4.32
N ARG A 203 38.15 -7.68 4.43
CA ARG A 203 39.54 -7.46 4.01
C ARG A 203 39.68 -7.20 2.50
N SER A 204 38.85 -7.86 1.70
CA SER A 204 38.86 -7.71 0.24
C SER A 204 37.58 -8.26 -0.37
N VAL A 205 36.81 -7.40 -1.03
CA VAL A 205 35.67 -7.75 -1.87
C VAL A 205 35.97 -7.43 -3.33
N THR A 206 35.28 -8.09 -4.25
CA THR A 206 35.23 -7.67 -5.66
C THR A 206 33.78 -7.33 -5.99
N VAL A 207 33.50 -6.08 -6.31
CA VAL A 207 32.16 -5.59 -6.66
C VAL A 207 32.13 -5.10 -8.10
N GLN A 208 30.94 -5.04 -8.68
CA GLN A 208 30.70 -4.44 -9.98
C GLN A 208 29.53 -3.47 -9.84
N GLY A 209 29.62 -2.28 -10.43
CA GLY A 209 28.50 -1.34 -10.38
C GLY A 209 28.61 -0.17 -11.36
N TYR A 210 27.49 0.51 -11.51
CA TYR A 210 27.30 1.73 -12.29
C TYR A 210 27.72 2.95 -11.47
N VAL A 211 28.58 3.80 -12.05
CA VAL A 211 29.04 5.04 -11.43
C VAL A 211 28.01 6.14 -11.71
N PHE A 212 27.29 6.59 -10.69
CA PHE A 212 26.33 7.69 -10.84
C PHE A 212 26.88 9.04 -10.36
N ASN A 213 27.97 9.04 -9.58
CA ASN A 213 28.65 10.26 -9.16
C ASN A 213 30.18 10.06 -9.09
N LYS A 214 30.92 11.13 -9.37
CA LYS A 214 32.38 11.19 -9.33
C LYS A 214 32.85 12.51 -8.73
N GLU A 215 33.79 12.41 -7.80
CA GLU A 215 34.50 13.54 -7.22
C GLU A 215 36.01 13.24 -7.14
N VAL A 216 36.86 14.23 -7.45
CA VAL A 216 38.32 14.14 -7.26
C VAL A 216 38.76 15.27 -6.34
N ARG A 217 39.41 14.93 -5.21
CA ARG A 217 39.91 15.89 -4.22
C ARG A 217 41.43 15.84 -4.14
N GLU A 218 42.07 17.00 -4.11
CA GLU A 218 43.50 17.10 -3.81
C GLU A 218 43.74 17.16 -2.30
N LEU A 219 44.65 16.33 -1.79
CA LEU A 219 44.99 16.25 -0.37
C LEU A 219 46.15 17.19 -0.04
N ARG A 220 46.28 17.57 1.23
CA ARG A 220 47.43 18.38 1.73
C ARG A 220 48.80 17.76 1.45
N SER A 221 48.87 16.46 1.19
CA SER A 221 50.08 15.73 0.82
C SER A 221 50.46 15.87 -0.66
N GLY A 222 49.64 16.55 -1.47
CA GLY A 222 49.78 16.65 -2.93
C GLY A 222 49.27 15.43 -3.70
N ARG A 223 48.74 14.39 -3.02
CA ARG A 223 48.09 13.24 -3.67
C ARG A 223 46.62 13.55 -3.96
N LYS A 224 46.08 13.03 -5.05
CA LYS A 224 44.63 13.07 -5.33
C LYS A 224 43.89 11.87 -4.74
N LEU A 225 42.65 12.09 -4.35
CA LEU A 225 41.68 11.10 -3.90
C LEU A 225 40.49 11.11 -4.85
N LEU A 226 40.28 9.99 -5.53
CA LEU A 226 39.06 9.71 -6.29
C LEU A 226 38.00 9.15 -5.35
N ILE A 227 36.80 9.70 -5.42
CA ILE A 227 35.60 9.27 -4.70
C ILE A 227 34.53 9.00 -5.76
N LEU A 228 34.04 7.77 -5.83
CA LEU A 228 32.96 7.37 -6.73
C LEU A 228 31.77 6.90 -5.91
N GLU A 229 30.56 7.26 -6.31
CA GLU A 229 29.34 6.64 -5.78
C GLU A 229 28.84 5.64 -6.82
N VAL A 230 28.73 4.39 -6.40
CA VAL A 230 28.60 3.24 -7.30
C VAL A 230 27.44 2.37 -6.82
N THR A 231 26.57 1.96 -7.73
CA THR A 231 25.45 1.07 -7.43
C THR A 231 25.44 -0.14 -8.34
N ASP A 232 25.13 -1.31 -7.80
CA ASP A 232 24.79 -2.50 -8.60
C ASP A 232 23.26 -2.70 -8.72
N TYR A 233 22.50 -1.69 -8.30
CA TYR A 233 21.05 -1.66 -8.14
C TYR A 233 20.49 -2.57 -7.03
N THR A 234 21.34 -3.33 -6.31
CA THR A 234 20.97 -4.01 -5.06
C THR A 234 21.27 -3.17 -3.84
N SER A 235 22.38 -2.42 -3.88
CA SER A 235 22.76 -1.39 -2.90
C SER A 235 23.70 -0.37 -3.57
N SER A 236 24.28 0.53 -2.79
CA SER A 236 25.29 1.50 -3.25
C SER A 236 26.44 1.61 -2.28
N PHE A 237 27.64 1.81 -2.80
CA PHE A 237 28.86 2.04 -2.01
C PHE A 237 29.64 3.24 -2.52
N VAL A 238 30.29 3.93 -1.59
CA VAL A 238 31.33 4.90 -1.91
C VAL A 238 32.65 4.15 -2.12
N VAL A 239 33.24 4.31 -3.30
CA VAL A 239 34.52 3.72 -3.67
C VAL A 239 35.60 4.81 -3.65
N LYS A 240 36.66 4.60 -2.85
CA LYS A 240 37.77 5.55 -2.68
C LYS A 240 39.07 5.00 -3.26
N LYS A 241 39.80 5.83 -4.00
CA LYS A 241 41.12 5.49 -4.54
C LYS A 241 42.11 6.66 -4.38
N PHE A 242 43.21 6.42 -3.67
CA PHE A 242 44.29 7.38 -3.55
C PHE A 242 45.30 7.22 -4.69
N SER A 243 45.68 8.33 -5.35
CA SER A 243 46.72 8.32 -6.40
C SER A 243 48.06 7.88 -5.81
N ARG A 244 48.80 7.02 -6.51
CA ARG A 244 50.18 6.62 -6.15
C ARG A 244 51.19 7.21 -7.13
N THR A 245 50.77 7.41 -8.37
CA THR A 245 51.55 7.94 -9.49
C THR A 245 50.77 9.06 -10.19
N GLU A 246 51.45 9.86 -11.00
CA GLU A 246 50.81 10.87 -11.85
C GLU A 246 49.91 10.22 -12.93
N GLU A 247 50.21 8.98 -13.33
CA GLU A 247 49.36 8.18 -14.21
C GLU A 247 47.99 7.86 -13.57
N ASP A 248 47.96 7.55 -12.26
CA ASP A 248 46.69 7.35 -11.55
C ASP A 248 45.83 8.63 -11.60
N GLU A 249 46.45 9.80 -11.55
CA GLU A 249 45.74 11.08 -11.56
C GLU A 249 45.13 11.39 -12.92
N ALA A 250 45.86 11.11 -14.01
CA ALA A 250 45.31 11.20 -15.36
C ALA A 250 44.14 10.21 -15.57
N MET A 251 44.25 8.99 -15.02
CA MET A 251 43.19 7.99 -15.03
C MET A 251 41.96 8.42 -14.21
N PHE A 252 42.15 9.13 -13.09
CA PHE A 252 41.03 9.69 -12.33
C PHE A 252 40.24 10.68 -13.17
N ASP A 253 40.92 11.54 -13.93
CA ASP A 253 40.25 12.51 -14.80
C ASP A 253 39.49 11.83 -15.94
N ALA A 254 39.98 10.69 -16.45
CA ALA A 254 39.36 9.93 -17.54
C ALA A 254 38.06 9.18 -17.17
N ILE A 255 37.84 8.79 -15.91
CA ILE A 255 36.60 8.11 -15.49
C ILE A 255 35.42 9.08 -15.56
N ASN A 256 34.29 8.70 -16.18
CA ASN A 256 33.09 9.53 -16.23
C ASN A 256 31.93 8.88 -15.47
N SER A 257 30.97 9.67 -14.97
CA SER A 257 29.68 9.13 -14.54
C SER A 257 28.97 8.52 -15.75
N GLY A 258 28.21 7.43 -15.54
CA GLY A 258 27.56 6.68 -16.61
C GLY A 258 28.27 5.39 -17.02
N VAL A 259 29.50 5.16 -16.56
CA VAL A 259 30.25 3.95 -16.86
C VAL A 259 30.01 2.86 -15.82
N TRP A 260 30.24 1.61 -16.22
CA TRP A 260 30.31 0.49 -15.29
C TRP A 260 31.75 0.18 -14.94
N ILE A 261 31.98 -0.12 -13.67
CA ILE A 261 33.31 -0.48 -13.16
C ILE A 261 33.26 -1.80 -12.40
N LYS A 262 34.38 -2.51 -12.42
CA LYS A 262 34.70 -3.64 -11.53
C LYS A 262 35.78 -3.17 -10.57
N VAL A 263 35.54 -3.32 -9.27
CA VAL A 263 36.41 -2.80 -8.20
C VAL A 263 36.79 -3.94 -7.28
N ARG A 264 38.07 -4.04 -6.95
CA ARG A 264 38.57 -4.91 -5.88
C ARG A 264 39.20 -4.05 -4.79
N GLY A 265 38.75 -4.20 -3.55
CA GLY A 265 39.17 -3.34 -2.44
C GLY A 265 38.75 -3.88 -1.07
N SER A 266 39.28 -3.31 0.00
CA SER A 266 38.77 -3.58 1.36
C SER A 266 37.51 -2.76 1.64
N VAL A 267 36.60 -3.32 2.43
CA VAL A 267 35.45 -2.62 3.00
C VAL A 267 35.84 -2.20 4.41
N GLN A 268 35.78 -0.90 4.71
CA GLN A 268 36.16 -0.34 6.00
C GLN A 268 35.20 0.77 6.39
N GLU A 269 34.98 0.95 7.70
CA GLU A 269 34.21 2.08 8.20
C GLU A 269 34.99 3.38 8.02
N ASP A 270 34.41 4.33 7.29
CA ASP A 270 34.94 5.67 7.18
C ASP A 270 34.36 6.55 8.29
N ASN A 271 35.18 6.86 9.29
CA ASN A 271 34.76 7.66 10.45
C ASN A 271 34.23 9.07 10.11
N TYR A 272 34.59 9.62 8.95
CA TYR A 272 34.09 10.92 8.52
C TYR A 272 32.72 10.80 7.86
N MET A 273 32.52 9.79 7.01
CA MET A 273 31.23 9.52 6.36
C MET A 273 30.24 8.75 7.25
N ARG A 274 30.75 8.10 8.31
CA ARG A 274 30.01 7.19 9.22
C ARG A 274 29.29 6.06 8.46
N ASP A 275 29.99 5.51 7.48
CA ASP A 275 29.46 4.45 6.61
C ASP A 275 30.60 3.54 6.13
N LEU A 276 30.25 2.34 5.66
CA LEU A 276 31.19 1.42 5.04
C LEU A 276 31.59 1.93 3.65
N VAL A 277 32.89 2.02 3.40
CA VAL A 277 33.44 2.44 2.11
C VAL A 277 34.36 1.39 1.54
N ILE A 278 34.44 1.32 0.22
CA ILE A 278 35.36 0.43 -0.48
C ILE A 278 36.64 1.19 -0.80
N ASN A 279 37.74 0.84 -0.13
CA ASN A 279 39.08 1.33 -0.47
C ASN A 279 39.66 0.50 -1.61
N ALA A 280 39.57 1.02 -2.83
CA ALA A 280 39.95 0.31 -4.04
C ALA A 280 41.46 0.03 -4.11
N TYR A 281 41.82 -1.24 -4.23
CA TYR A 281 43.15 -1.67 -4.67
C TYR A 281 43.25 -1.56 -6.18
N ASP A 282 42.22 -2.06 -6.87
CA ASP A 282 42.14 -2.17 -8.31
C ASP A 282 40.75 -1.71 -8.79
N LEU A 283 40.71 -1.01 -9.92
CA LEU A 283 39.50 -0.52 -10.57
C LEU A 283 39.66 -0.68 -12.08
N ASN A 284 38.71 -1.36 -12.71
CA ASN A 284 38.65 -1.53 -14.15
C ASN A 284 37.31 -1.04 -14.67
N GLU A 285 37.31 -0.15 -15.65
CA GLU A 285 36.14 0.11 -16.46
C GLU A 285 35.77 -1.15 -17.25
N ILE A 286 34.49 -1.46 -17.28
CA ILE A 286 33.96 -2.66 -17.93
C ILE A 286 32.73 -2.32 -18.76
N LYS A 287 32.46 -3.15 -19.77
CA LYS A 287 31.18 -3.15 -20.45
C LYS A 287 30.20 -4.01 -19.65
N HIS A 288 29.08 -3.43 -19.22
CA HIS A 288 27.98 -4.18 -18.62
C HIS A 288 26.92 -4.45 -19.70
N GLU A 289 26.51 -5.71 -19.82
CA GLU A 289 25.48 -6.08 -20.78
C GLU A 289 24.10 -5.69 -20.25
N SER A 290 23.44 -4.75 -20.92
CA SER A 290 22.03 -4.46 -20.66
C SER A 290 21.14 -5.57 -21.20
N ARG A 291 19.92 -5.70 -20.64
CA ARG A 291 18.88 -6.56 -21.21
C ARG A 291 18.68 -6.27 -22.70
N LYS A 292 18.65 -7.33 -23.52
CA LYS A 292 18.43 -7.28 -24.96
C LYS A 292 17.06 -7.89 -25.30
N ASP A 293 16.42 -7.36 -26.34
CA ASP A 293 15.29 -7.99 -26.99
C ASP A 293 15.81 -8.96 -28.05
N MET A 294 15.64 -10.27 -27.82
CA MET A 294 16.18 -11.33 -28.67
C MET A 294 15.21 -11.77 -29.79
N ALA A 295 14.04 -11.15 -29.91
CA ALA A 295 13.08 -11.50 -30.96
C ALA A 295 13.63 -11.13 -32.35
N PRO A 296 13.20 -11.82 -33.42
CA PRO A 296 13.52 -11.42 -34.79
C PRO A 296 13.10 -9.97 -35.10
N GLU A 297 13.79 -9.32 -36.04
CA GLU A 297 13.55 -7.91 -36.41
C GLU A 297 12.11 -7.64 -36.89
N ASN A 298 11.49 -8.64 -37.54
CA ASN A 298 10.12 -8.56 -38.04
C ASN A 298 9.05 -8.90 -36.99
N GLU A 299 9.44 -9.28 -35.77
CA GLU A 299 8.55 -9.77 -34.71
C GLU A 299 8.78 -9.03 -33.38
N LYS A 300 9.27 -7.79 -33.46
CA LYS A 300 9.49 -6.94 -32.28
C LYS A 300 8.16 -6.52 -31.64
N ARG A 301 8.15 -6.54 -30.31
CA ARG A 301 7.03 -6.08 -29.47
C ARG A 301 6.76 -4.59 -29.69
N VAL A 302 5.51 -4.19 -29.49
CA VAL A 302 5.10 -2.81 -29.25
C VAL A 302 4.47 -2.76 -27.86
N GLU A 303 4.94 -1.85 -27.00
CA GLU A 303 4.30 -1.59 -25.71
C GLU A 303 3.07 -0.72 -25.91
N LEU A 304 1.95 -1.13 -25.31
CA LEU A 304 0.64 -0.48 -25.46
C LEU A 304 0.12 0.14 -24.17
N HIS A 305 0.74 -0.16 -23.03
CA HIS A 305 0.37 0.40 -21.72
C HIS A 305 1.66 0.74 -20.95
N LEU A 306 1.90 2.03 -20.71
CA LEU A 306 3.12 2.51 -20.08
C LEU A 306 2.90 3.83 -19.36
N HIS A 307 3.43 3.91 -18.15
CA HIS A 307 3.42 5.12 -17.32
C HIS A 307 4.81 5.74 -17.31
N SER A 308 4.83 7.06 -17.41
CA SER A 308 6.00 7.90 -17.23
C SER A 308 5.96 8.55 -15.85
N ASN A 309 7.04 9.25 -15.48
CA ASN A 309 7.10 10.07 -14.28
C ASN A 309 6.04 11.20 -14.20
N MET A 310 5.19 11.38 -15.22
CA MET A 310 4.01 12.24 -15.14
C MET A 310 2.79 11.55 -14.50
N SER A 311 2.76 10.22 -14.44
CA SER A 311 1.86 9.49 -13.53
C SER A 311 2.30 9.74 -12.09
N MET A 312 1.65 10.70 -11.45
CA MET A 312 2.04 11.25 -10.15
C MET A 312 2.22 10.15 -9.09
N MET A 313 3.44 10.06 -8.54
CA MET A 313 3.82 9.12 -7.46
C MET A 313 3.65 7.63 -7.82
N ASP A 314 3.52 7.28 -9.10
CA ASP A 314 3.29 5.91 -9.55
C ASP A 314 4.44 5.36 -10.40
N ALA A 315 5.03 6.18 -11.28
CA ALA A 315 6.16 5.79 -12.12
C ALA A 315 7.35 6.74 -11.99
N THR A 316 8.55 6.23 -12.25
CA THR A 316 9.82 6.91 -11.94
C THR A 316 10.61 7.35 -13.17
N ASN A 317 10.56 6.59 -14.27
CA ASN A 317 11.33 6.88 -15.48
C ASN A 317 10.62 7.90 -16.38
N SER A 318 11.42 8.69 -17.10
CA SER A 318 10.91 9.61 -18.12
C SER A 318 10.49 8.88 -19.40
N ILE A 319 9.56 9.47 -20.17
CA ILE A 319 9.19 8.89 -21.47
C ILE A 319 10.37 8.91 -22.46
N THR A 320 11.30 9.86 -22.35
CA THR A 320 12.52 9.90 -23.18
C THR A 320 13.39 8.64 -22.98
N GLU A 321 13.55 8.18 -21.74
CA GLU A 321 14.31 6.96 -21.43
C GLU A 321 13.65 5.72 -22.05
N TYR A 322 12.33 5.59 -21.91
CA TYR A 322 11.58 4.47 -22.49
C TYR A 322 11.65 4.45 -24.01
N VAL A 323 11.47 5.60 -24.66
CA VAL A 323 11.56 5.70 -26.13
C VAL A 323 12.98 5.35 -26.62
N SER A 324 14.01 5.81 -25.91
CA SER A 324 15.41 5.48 -26.25
C SER A 324 15.67 3.97 -26.10
N LYS A 325 15.14 3.35 -25.04
CA LYS A 325 15.25 1.90 -24.83
C LYS A 325 14.48 1.10 -25.90
N ALA A 326 13.29 1.53 -26.28
CA ALA A 326 12.51 0.92 -27.34
C ALA A 326 13.25 0.97 -28.69
N ALA A 327 13.90 2.09 -28.99
CA ALA A 327 14.75 2.23 -30.18
C ALA A 327 15.95 1.26 -30.15
N GLU A 328 16.65 1.14 -29.02
CA GLU A 328 17.74 0.16 -28.84
C GLU A 328 17.28 -1.29 -29.02
N TRP A 329 16.03 -1.60 -28.67
CA TRP A 329 15.43 -2.93 -28.84
C TRP A 329 14.85 -3.17 -30.24
N GLY A 330 14.84 -2.16 -31.12
CA GLY A 330 14.26 -2.25 -32.47
C GLY A 330 12.74 -2.17 -32.51
N HIS A 331 12.11 -1.66 -31.45
CA HIS A 331 10.65 -1.50 -31.40
C HIS A 331 10.22 -0.36 -32.32
N LYS A 332 9.22 -0.61 -33.17
CA LYS A 332 8.74 0.37 -34.16
C LYS A 332 7.84 1.45 -33.56
N ALA A 333 7.21 1.14 -32.43
CA ALA A 333 6.29 2.04 -31.75
C ALA A 333 6.28 1.78 -30.23
N ILE A 334 5.81 2.78 -29.48
CA ILE A 334 5.61 2.72 -28.04
C ILE A 334 4.43 3.61 -27.65
N ALA A 335 3.56 3.12 -26.76
CA ALA A 335 2.47 3.91 -26.21
C ALA A 335 2.88 4.67 -24.95
N ILE A 336 2.13 5.74 -24.67
CA ILE A 336 2.13 6.43 -23.38
C ILE A 336 0.69 6.56 -22.90
N THR A 337 0.42 6.12 -21.67
CA THR A 337 -0.92 6.00 -21.09
C THR A 337 -0.91 6.40 -19.61
N ASP A 338 -0.42 7.59 -19.30
CA ASP A 338 -0.35 8.06 -17.90
C ASP A 338 -1.75 8.13 -17.25
N HIS A 339 -1.78 8.05 -15.92
CA HIS A 339 -3.00 8.09 -15.12
C HIS A 339 -3.68 9.46 -15.17
N GLY A 340 -4.80 9.56 -15.88
CA GLY A 340 -5.66 10.74 -15.93
C GLY A 340 -4.97 12.02 -16.44
N THR A 341 -3.81 11.90 -17.09
CA THR A 341 -2.98 13.05 -17.51
C THR A 341 -2.32 12.80 -18.87
N LEU A 342 -1.97 13.89 -19.55
CA LEU A 342 -1.31 13.90 -20.86
C LEU A 342 -0.01 14.73 -20.85
N GLN A 343 0.52 15.04 -19.66
CA GLN A 343 1.62 15.98 -19.48
C GLN A 343 2.92 15.56 -20.17
N ALA A 344 3.16 14.26 -20.35
CA ALA A 344 4.36 13.74 -21.00
C ALA A 344 4.33 13.82 -22.54
N PHE A 345 3.20 14.20 -23.15
CA PHE A 345 3.05 14.18 -24.60
C PHE A 345 4.08 15.04 -25.37
N PRO A 346 4.42 16.27 -24.93
CA PRO A 346 5.42 17.08 -25.63
C PRO A 346 6.81 16.43 -25.62
N GLU A 347 7.20 15.86 -24.47
CA GLU A 347 8.48 15.15 -24.31
C GLU A 347 8.50 13.88 -25.18
N ALA A 348 7.42 13.09 -25.12
CA ALA A 348 7.25 11.88 -25.93
C ALA A 348 7.40 12.18 -27.42
N HIS A 349 6.79 13.27 -27.91
CA HIS A 349 6.86 13.68 -29.30
C HIS A 349 8.31 13.95 -29.75
N ALA A 350 9.04 14.75 -28.96
CA ALA A 350 10.44 15.07 -29.26
C ALA A 350 11.33 13.82 -29.23
N ALA A 351 11.14 12.94 -28.24
CA ALA A 351 11.89 11.69 -28.11
C ALA A 351 11.61 10.72 -29.27
N GLY A 352 10.35 10.61 -29.71
CA GLY A 352 9.94 9.76 -30.83
C GLY A 352 10.56 10.20 -32.15
N GLN A 353 10.57 11.51 -32.43
CA GLN A 353 11.24 12.05 -33.62
C GLN A 353 12.75 11.80 -33.59
N LYS A 354 13.40 12.05 -32.45
CA LYS A 354 14.85 11.88 -32.28
C LYS A 354 15.29 10.43 -32.51
N ASN A 355 14.51 9.46 -32.01
CA ASN A 355 14.87 8.05 -32.04
C ASN A 355 14.20 7.25 -33.18
N ASN A 356 13.42 7.91 -34.05
CA ASN A 356 12.65 7.26 -35.11
C ASN A 356 11.72 6.13 -34.60
N VAL A 357 11.05 6.37 -33.47
CA VAL A 357 10.06 5.47 -32.87
C VAL A 357 8.69 6.14 -32.90
N LYS A 358 7.66 5.45 -33.41
CA LYS A 358 6.29 5.99 -33.46
C LYS A 358 5.69 6.04 -32.05
N ILE A 359 5.23 7.21 -31.64
CA ILE A 359 4.50 7.37 -30.37
C ILE A 359 3.01 7.07 -30.58
N LEU A 360 2.44 6.25 -29.70
CA LEU A 360 0.99 6.02 -29.61
C LEU A 360 0.46 6.81 -28.39
N TYR A 361 -0.20 7.93 -28.67
CA TYR A 361 -0.74 8.80 -27.62
C TYR A 361 -2.01 8.20 -27.03
N GLY A 362 -1.99 7.87 -25.74
CA GLY A 362 -3.12 7.33 -25.00
C GLY A 362 -3.24 7.96 -23.60
N VAL A 363 -4.21 7.47 -22.85
CA VAL A 363 -4.49 7.88 -21.47
C VAL A 363 -5.07 6.69 -20.71
N GLU A 364 -4.67 6.50 -19.47
CA GLU A 364 -5.41 5.63 -18.55
C GLU A 364 -6.45 6.49 -17.83
N ALA A 365 -7.72 6.30 -18.17
CA ALA A 365 -8.82 7.10 -17.64
C ALA A 365 -9.59 6.35 -16.55
N ASN A 366 -9.98 7.06 -15.50
CA ASN A 366 -10.93 6.56 -14.51
C ASN A 366 -12.34 6.78 -15.05
N ILE A 367 -13.10 5.70 -15.23
CA ILE A 367 -14.49 5.71 -15.67
C ILE A 367 -15.36 5.31 -14.46
N VAL A 368 -16.39 6.11 -14.19
CA VAL A 368 -17.43 5.80 -13.20
C VAL A 368 -18.75 5.57 -13.93
N ASP A 369 -19.61 4.72 -13.36
CA ASP A 369 -20.93 4.45 -13.89
C ASP A 369 -21.89 5.57 -13.44
N ASP A 370 -22.63 6.17 -14.36
CA ASP A 370 -23.60 7.24 -14.08
C ASP A 370 -24.92 6.68 -13.50
N GLY A 371 -25.03 5.35 -13.35
CA GLY A 371 -26.21 4.64 -12.89
C GLY A 371 -27.09 4.17 -14.06
N VAL A 372 -27.88 3.12 -13.82
CA VAL A 372 -28.79 2.56 -14.84
C VAL A 372 -30.13 3.32 -14.80
N PRO A 373 -30.62 3.88 -15.93
CA PRO A 373 -31.94 4.50 -15.99
C PRO A 373 -33.04 3.53 -15.55
N ILE A 374 -34.04 4.05 -14.85
CA ILE A 374 -35.21 3.30 -14.42
C ILE A 374 -36.32 3.38 -15.47
N ALA A 375 -36.49 4.57 -16.05
CA ALA A 375 -37.52 4.87 -17.03
C ALA A 375 -36.89 5.19 -18.39
N TYR A 376 -37.57 4.84 -19.47
CA TYR A 376 -37.11 5.01 -20.84
C TYR A 376 -38.25 5.53 -21.70
N ASN A 377 -37.92 6.20 -22.81
CA ASN A 377 -38.90 6.94 -23.62
C ASN A 377 -39.76 7.86 -22.73
N GLU A 378 -39.10 8.69 -21.92
CA GLU A 378 -39.73 9.47 -20.85
C GLU A 378 -40.91 10.31 -21.34
N GLN A 379 -42.02 10.21 -20.61
CA GLN A 379 -43.20 11.04 -20.83
C GLN A 379 -43.69 11.59 -19.49
N HIS A 380 -44.24 12.81 -19.51
CA HIS A 380 -44.86 13.41 -18.33
C HIS A 380 -46.26 12.81 -18.08
N LYS A 381 -46.30 11.55 -17.64
CA LYS A 381 -47.52 10.77 -17.41
C LYS A 381 -47.64 10.41 -15.94
N ASN A 382 -48.81 10.68 -15.35
CA ASN A 382 -49.07 10.37 -13.96
C ASN A 382 -49.10 8.86 -13.74
N LEU A 383 -48.31 8.36 -12.79
CA LEU A 383 -48.17 6.92 -12.52
C LEU A 383 -49.41 6.30 -11.85
N ARG A 384 -50.21 7.09 -11.14
CA ARG A 384 -51.39 6.60 -10.44
C ARG A 384 -52.56 6.26 -11.38
N ASP A 385 -52.71 7.06 -12.43
CA ASP A 385 -53.83 6.95 -13.38
C ASP A 385 -53.44 6.25 -14.70
N ALA A 386 -52.21 5.76 -14.82
CA ALA A 386 -51.73 5.06 -16.01
C ALA A 386 -52.23 3.61 -16.09
N THR A 387 -52.40 3.15 -17.34
CA THR A 387 -52.52 1.72 -17.67
C THR A 387 -51.14 1.15 -17.96
N TYR A 388 -50.87 -0.02 -17.43
CA TYR A 388 -49.59 -0.70 -17.54
C TYR A 388 -49.72 -1.96 -18.38
N VAL A 389 -48.74 -2.24 -19.22
CA VAL A 389 -48.56 -3.55 -19.84
C VAL A 389 -47.28 -4.15 -19.30
N ILE A 390 -47.41 -5.20 -18.50
CA ILE A 390 -46.28 -5.89 -17.92
C ILE A 390 -46.01 -7.11 -18.78
N PHE A 391 -44.80 -7.25 -19.29
CA PHE A 391 -44.47 -8.32 -20.23
C PHE A 391 -43.17 -9.02 -19.86
N ASP A 392 -43.05 -10.24 -20.37
CA ASP A 392 -41.91 -11.13 -20.20
C ASP A 392 -41.72 -11.96 -21.48
N THR A 393 -40.48 -12.27 -21.81
CA THR A 393 -40.15 -13.07 -23.00
C THR A 393 -39.33 -14.30 -22.67
N GLU A 394 -39.66 -15.40 -23.34
CA GLU A 394 -38.79 -16.57 -23.39
C GLU A 394 -38.08 -16.62 -24.75
N THR A 395 -36.80 -16.95 -24.74
CA THR A 395 -35.91 -16.81 -25.91
C THR A 395 -35.06 -18.05 -26.15
N THR A 396 -34.53 -18.19 -27.37
CA THR A 396 -33.65 -19.32 -27.71
C THR A 396 -32.25 -19.22 -27.09
N GLY A 397 -31.85 -18.05 -26.60
CA GLY A 397 -30.54 -17.75 -26.04
C GLY A 397 -30.45 -16.32 -25.49
N LEU A 398 -29.24 -15.79 -25.29
CA LEU A 398 -29.04 -14.50 -24.60
C LEU A 398 -28.75 -13.31 -25.52
N SER A 399 -28.65 -13.53 -26.83
CA SER A 399 -28.26 -12.48 -27.78
C SER A 399 -29.41 -12.10 -28.70
N ALA A 400 -30.01 -10.92 -28.51
CA ALA A 400 -31.07 -10.41 -29.38
C ALA A 400 -30.72 -10.40 -30.88
N GLN A 401 -29.42 -10.29 -31.21
CA GLN A 401 -28.90 -10.30 -32.57
C GLN A 401 -28.95 -11.67 -33.25
N TYR A 402 -28.73 -12.75 -32.50
CA TYR A 402 -28.57 -14.10 -33.03
C TYR A 402 -29.71 -15.05 -32.62
N ASP A 403 -30.37 -14.77 -31.51
CA ASP A 403 -31.44 -15.58 -30.91
C ASP A 403 -32.83 -15.01 -31.21
N LYS A 404 -33.86 -15.84 -30.98
CA LYS A 404 -35.28 -15.54 -31.27
C LYS A 404 -36.14 -15.59 -30.02
N VAL A 405 -37.20 -14.80 -30.00
CA VAL A 405 -38.30 -14.91 -29.01
C VAL A 405 -39.16 -16.11 -29.39
N ILE A 406 -39.57 -16.91 -28.39
CA ILE A 406 -40.37 -18.14 -28.57
C ILE A 406 -41.66 -18.13 -27.76
N GLU A 407 -41.76 -17.33 -26.71
CA GLU A 407 -43.01 -16.98 -26.02
C GLU A 407 -42.96 -15.49 -25.68
N LEU A 408 -44.08 -14.80 -25.93
CA LEU A 408 -44.29 -13.43 -25.50
C LEU A 408 -45.58 -13.39 -24.69
N ALA A 409 -45.45 -13.08 -23.40
CA ALA A 409 -46.58 -12.99 -22.50
C ALA A 409 -46.66 -11.61 -21.85
N ALA A 410 -47.89 -11.12 -21.65
CA ALA A 410 -48.11 -9.86 -21.00
C ALA A 410 -49.46 -9.81 -20.29
N VAL A 411 -49.52 -9.01 -19.22
CA VAL A 411 -50.77 -8.63 -18.55
C VAL A 411 -50.97 -7.13 -18.66
N LYS A 412 -52.19 -6.72 -18.94
CA LYS A 412 -52.59 -5.31 -18.89
C LYS A 412 -53.21 -5.04 -17.53
N MET A 413 -52.70 -4.03 -16.83
CA MET A 413 -53.16 -3.69 -15.50
C MET A 413 -53.58 -2.22 -15.37
N GLU A 414 -54.65 -2.00 -14.62
CA GLU A 414 -55.11 -0.67 -14.22
C GLU A 414 -55.46 -0.69 -12.73
N LYS A 415 -54.92 0.26 -11.97
CA LYS A 415 -55.16 0.40 -10.51
C LYS A 415 -54.93 -0.90 -9.73
N GLY A 416 -53.89 -1.65 -10.11
CA GLY A 416 -53.49 -2.91 -9.47
C GLY A 416 -54.34 -4.13 -9.86
N ASN A 417 -55.27 -4.02 -10.81
CA ASN A 417 -56.07 -5.16 -11.28
C ASN A 417 -55.66 -5.52 -12.70
N VAL A 418 -55.59 -6.83 -12.99
CA VAL A 418 -55.45 -7.34 -14.36
C VAL A 418 -56.77 -7.12 -15.10
N ILE A 419 -56.72 -6.43 -16.23
CA ILE A 419 -57.87 -6.09 -17.07
C ILE A 419 -57.86 -6.78 -18.44
N ASP A 420 -56.68 -7.26 -18.87
CA ASP A 420 -56.52 -8.01 -20.11
C ASP A 420 -55.23 -8.84 -20.08
N THR A 421 -55.10 -9.86 -20.92
CA THR A 421 -53.93 -10.75 -20.98
C THR A 421 -53.56 -11.07 -22.42
N PHE A 422 -52.27 -11.15 -22.70
CA PHE A 422 -51.70 -11.50 -24.00
C PHE A 422 -50.72 -12.66 -23.80
N GLU A 423 -50.84 -13.73 -24.57
CA GLU A 423 -49.96 -14.89 -24.46
C GLU A 423 -49.87 -15.58 -25.83
N GLU A 424 -48.69 -15.56 -26.43
CA GLU A 424 -48.47 -16.12 -27.78
C GLU A 424 -47.14 -16.87 -27.84
N PHE A 425 -47.17 -18.06 -28.46
CA PHE A 425 -45.97 -18.76 -28.90
C PHE A 425 -45.54 -18.26 -30.28
N ILE A 426 -44.23 -18.22 -30.50
CA ILE A 426 -43.61 -17.80 -31.75
C ILE A 426 -42.80 -18.97 -32.31
N ASP A 427 -43.00 -19.29 -33.59
CA ASP A 427 -42.20 -20.29 -34.29
C ASP A 427 -40.82 -19.68 -34.66
N PRO A 428 -39.70 -20.15 -34.08
CA PRO A 428 -38.38 -19.62 -34.39
C PRO A 428 -37.86 -20.07 -35.77
N GLY A 429 -38.56 -20.97 -36.47
CA GLY A 429 -38.19 -21.49 -37.79
C GLY A 429 -37.06 -22.53 -37.76
N HIS A 430 -36.62 -22.94 -36.57
CA HIS A 430 -35.62 -24.00 -36.37
C HIS A 430 -35.90 -24.78 -35.08
N PRO A 431 -35.37 -26.01 -34.93
CA PRO A 431 -35.53 -26.77 -33.69
C PRO A 431 -34.92 -26.05 -32.48
N LEU A 432 -35.57 -26.18 -31.32
CA LEU A 432 -35.06 -25.67 -30.05
C LEU A 432 -33.89 -26.52 -29.54
N SER A 433 -32.93 -25.87 -28.88
CA SER A 433 -31.85 -26.61 -28.21
C SER A 433 -32.38 -27.28 -26.95
N GLN A 434 -31.78 -28.40 -26.53
CA GLN A 434 -32.15 -29.06 -25.27
C GLN A 434 -31.98 -28.12 -24.06
N THR A 435 -30.99 -27.22 -24.11
CA THR A 435 -30.77 -26.20 -23.07
C THR A 435 -31.95 -25.25 -22.98
N THR A 436 -32.43 -24.74 -24.10
CA THR A 436 -33.59 -23.83 -24.19
C THR A 436 -34.84 -24.51 -23.63
N ILE A 437 -35.12 -25.75 -24.04
CA ILE A 437 -36.27 -26.53 -23.56
C ILE A 437 -36.19 -26.73 -22.04
N ASN A 438 -35.00 -27.06 -21.50
CA ASN A 438 -34.82 -27.28 -20.07
C ASN A 438 -34.97 -26.01 -19.23
N LEU A 439 -34.63 -24.84 -19.80
CA LEU A 439 -34.70 -23.56 -19.09
C LEU A 439 -36.12 -22.99 -19.11
N THR A 440 -36.75 -22.98 -20.28
CA THR A 440 -38.05 -22.32 -20.53
C THR A 440 -39.23 -23.26 -20.34
N SER A 441 -39.00 -24.59 -20.32
CA SER A 441 -40.02 -25.63 -20.38
C SER A 441 -40.89 -25.62 -21.66
N ILE A 442 -40.53 -24.81 -22.66
CA ILE A 442 -41.18 -24.76 -23.97
C ILE A 442 -40.59 -25.83 -24.88
N THR A 443 -41.45 -26.63 -25.52
CA THR A 443 -41.02 -27.71 -26.43
C THR A 443 -41.18 -27.32 -27.90
N ASP A 444 -40.46 -28.01 -28.79
CA ASP A 444 -40.61 -27.83 -30.24
C ASP A 444 -42.06 -27.96 -30.71
N ASP A 445 -42.85 -28.84 -30.09
CA ASP A 445 -44.25 -29.07 -30.46
C ASP A 445 -45.17 -27.90 -30.05
N MET A 446 -44.75 -27.07 -29.09
CA MET A 446 -45.50 -25.88 -28.66
C MET A 446 -45.29 -24.70 -29.62
N VAL A 447 -44.08 -24.55 -30.16
CA VAL A 447 -43.73 -23.42 -31.05
C VAL A 447 -43.95 -23.73 -32.53
N ARG A 448 -43.84 -25.00 -32.93
CA ARG A 448 -43.93 -25.40 -34.35
C ARG A 448 -45.33 -25.12 -34.91
N GLY A 449 -45.40 -24.30 -35.95
CA GLY A 449 -46.65 -23.92 -36.60
C GLY A 449 -47.50 -22.94 -35.79
N SER A 450 -46.94 -22.35 -34.72
CA SER A 450 -47.51 -21.18 -34.06
C SER A 450 -47.32 -19.92 -34.92
N LYS A 451 -47.70 -18.75 -34.39
CA LYS A 451 -47.63 -17.50 -35.15
C LYS A 451 -46.18 -17.13 -35.48
N SER A 452 -46.01 -16.38 -36.55
CA SER A 452 -44.70 -15.82 -36.91
C SER A 452 -44.27 -14.70 -35.95
N GLU A 453 -42.96 -14.48 -35.83
CA GLU A 453 -42.40 -13.37 -35.04
C GLU A 453 -43.03 -12.02 -35.44
N GLU A 454 -43.16 -11.75 -36.74
CA GLU A 454 -43.79 -10.53 -37.27
C GLU A 454 -45.24 -10.36 -36.81
N GLU A 455 -46.04 -11.43 -36.87
CA GLU A 455 -47.46 -11.38 -36.50
C GLU A 455 -47.65 -11.09 -35.01
N VAL A 456 -46.93 -11.81 -34.16
CA VAL A 456 -47.00 -11.63 -32.69
C VAL A 456 -46.52 -10.24 -32.30
N PHE A 457 -45.45 -9.76 -32.91
CA PHE A 457 -44.87 -8.44 -32.65
C PHE A 457 -45.85 -7.32 -33.04
N ARG A 458 -46.58 -7.45 -34.16
CA ARG A 458 -47.63 -6.50 -34.54
C ARG A 458 -48.79 -6.49 -33.55
N LEU A 459 -49.24 -7.68 -33.10
CA LEU A 459 -50.30 -7.80 -32.10
C LEU A 459 -49.90 -7.18 -30.76
N PHE A 460 -48.67 -7.44 -30.31
CA PHE A 460 -48.14 -6.90 -29.06
C PHE A 460 -47.99 -5.38 -29.10
N LYS A 461 -47.51 -4.82 -30.22
CA LYS A 461 -47.43 -3.37 -30.40
C LYS A 461 -48.80 -2.69 -30.26
N GLU A 462 -49.84 -3.26 -30.85
CA GLU A 462 -51.22 -2.74 -30.66
C GLU A 462 -51.71 -2.94 -29.22
N PHE A 463 -51.35 -4.06 -28.58
CA PHE A 463 -51.69 -4.32 -27.18
C PHE A 463 -51.10 -3.28 -26.21
N CYS A 464 -49.89 -2.78 -26.50
CA CYS A 464 -49.16 -1.81 -25.68
C CYS A 464 -49.55 -0.34 -25.90
N LYS A 465 -50.37 -0.06 -26.90
CA LYS A 465 -50.72 1.30 -27.28
C LYS A 465 -51.30 2.11 -26.11
N ASP A 466 -50.86 3.36 -25.98
CA ASP A 466 -51.25 4.31 -24.93
C ASP A 466 -50.99 3.82 -23.47
N CYS A 467 -50.21 2.74 -23.29
CA CYS A 467 -49.83 2.18 -21.98
C CYS A 467 -48.39 2.56 -21.60
N ILE A 468 -48.02 2.32 -20.34
CA ILE A 468 -46.61 2.26 -19.92
C ILE A 468 -46.21 0.79 -19.88
N ILE A 469 -45.13 0.43 -20.56
CA ILE A 469 -44.62 -0.95 -20.57
C ILE A 469 -43.75 -1.17 -19.33
N VAL A 470 -43.83 -2.34 -18.70
CA VAL A 470 -43.05 -2.67 -17.52
C VAL A 470 -42.49 -4.08 -17.65
N GLY A 471 -41.25 -4.29 -17.21
CA GLY A 471 -40.64 -5.62 -17.12
C GLY A 471 -39.67 -5.72 -15.95
N HIS A 472 -39.14 -6.91 -15.72
CA HIS A 472 -38.10 -7.14 -14.73
C HIS A 472 -36.79 -7.49 -15.41
N ASN A 473 -35.79 -6.60 -15.32
CA ASN A 473 -34.65 -6.61 -16.25
C ASN A 473 -35.11 -6.34 -17.68
N ALA A 474 -36.10 -5.44 -17.83
CA ALA A 474 -36.83 -5.14 -19.06
C ALA A 474 -35.93 -4.76 -20.24
N THR A 475 -34.72 -4.25 -19.97
CA THR A 475 -33.74 -3.96 -21.04
C THR A 475 -33.48 -5.20 -21.90
N PHE A 476 -33.41 -6.39 -21.30
CA PHE A 476 -33.25 -7.65 -22.03
C PHE A 476 -34.41 -7.91 -23.00
N ASP A 477 -35.64 -7.89 -22.50
CA ASP A 477 -36.84 -8.16 -23.29
C ASP A 477 -37.04 -7.09 -24.39
N VAL A 478 -36.85 -5.82 -24.04
CA VAL A 478 -36.95 -4.68 -24.97
C VAL A 478 -35.92 -4.78 -26.08
N ASP A 479 -34.67 -5.20 -25.79
CA ASP A 479 -33.65 -5.40 -26.82
C ASP A 479 -34.03 -6.51 -27.81
N PHE A 480 -34.59 -7.61 -27.31
CA PHE A 480 -35.14 -8.68 -28.16
C PHE A 480 -36.29 -8.19 -29.03
N MET A 481 -37.23 -7.44 -28.45
CA MET A 481 -38.36 -6.86 -29.17
C MET A 481 -37.91 -5.84 -30.23
N ASN A 482 -37.01 -4.92 -29.90
CA ASN A 482 -36.52 -3.90 -30.85
C ASN A 482 -35.70 -4.51 -31.97
N THR A 483 -34.84 -5.50 -31.67
CA THR A 483 -34.08 -6.21 -32.72
C THR A 483 -35.02 -7.01 -33.62
N GLY A 484 -36.06 -7.64 -33.06
CA GLY A 484 -37.07 -8.32 -33.88
C GLY A 484 -37.95 -7.35 -34.69
N TYR A 485 -38.31 -6.18 -34.15
CA TYR A 485 -38.98 -5.13 -34.92
C TYR A 485 -38.12 -4.67 -36.10
N GLU A 486 -36.82 -4.44 -35.89
CA GLU A 486 -35.90 -4.06 -36.96
C GLU A 486 -35.83 -5.11 -38.07
N ARG A 487 -35.76 -6.41 -37.73
CA ARG A 487 -35.78 -7.52 -38.70
C ARG A 487 -37.01 -7.48 -39.63
N HIS A 488 -38.13 -6.98 -39.13
CA HIS A 488 -39.41 -6.90 -39.86
C HIS A 488 -39.72 -5.48 -40.36
N ASN A 489 -38.75 -4.57 -40.38
CA ASN A 489 -38.91 -3.17 -40.79
C ASN A 489 -40.03 -2.44 -40.02
N MET A 490 -40.18 -2.75 -38.74
CA MET A 490 -41.10 -2.10 -37.83
C MET A 490 -40.36 -1.05 -37.00
N GLU A 491 -41.05 0.03 -36.64
CA GLU A 491 -40.49 1.01 -35.70
C GLU A 491 -40.32 0.39 -34.31
N MET A 492 -39.17 0.66 -33.70
CA MET A 492 -38.85 0.32 -32.30
C MET A 492 -39.91 0.83 -31.33
N ILE A 493 -39.96 0.25 -30.13
CA ILE A 493 -40.87 0.66 -29.04
C ILE A 493 -40.73 2.17 -28.79
N GLN A 494 -41.83 2.90 -28.95
CA GLN A 494 -41.92 4.35 -28.67
C GLN A 494 -42.67 4.62 -27.38
N GLU A 495 -43.41 3.64 -26.89
CA GLU A 495 -44.14 3.68 -25.64
C GLU A 495 -43.17 3.90 -24.46
N PRO A 496 -43.59 4.68 -23.44
CA PRO A 496 -42.82 4.82 -22.21
C PRO A 496 -42.69 3.47 -21.52
N TRP A 497 -41.49 3.15 -21.01
CA TRP A 497 -41.28 1.87 -20.35
C TRP A 497 -40.36 1.94 -19.13
N ILE A 498 -40.57 1.02 -18.20
CA ILE A 498 -39.90 0.98 -16.89
C ILE A 498 -39.28 -0.39 -16.65
N ASP A 499 -38.02 -0.39 -16.19
CA ASP A 499 -37.36 -1.58 -15.66
C ASP A 499 -37.49 -1.63 -14.13
N THR A 500 -38.17 -2.65 -13.64
CA THR A 500 -38.35 -2.85 -12.19
C THR A 500 -37.07 -3.25 -11.47
N LEU A 501 -36.05 -3.75 -12.16
CA LEU A 501 -34.77 -4.12 -11.54
C LEU A 501 -33.99 -2.91 -11.01
N PRO A 502 -33.65 -1.88 -11.82
CA PRO A 502 -33.03 -0.66 -11.31
C PRO A 502 -33.97 0.08 -10.34
N LEU A 503 -35.29 0.07 -10.56
CA LEU A 503 -36.23 0.64 -9.59
C LEU A 503 -36.15 -0.05 -8.22
N ALA A 504 -36.04 -1.38 -8.19
CA ALA A 504 -35.93 -2.12 -6.94
C ALA A 504 -34.61 -1.83 -6.21
N ARG A 505 -33.51 -1.67 -6.95
CA ARG A 505 -32.22 -1.25 -6.38
C ARG A 505 -32.34 0.14 -5.74
N TYR A 506 -33.01 1.06 -6.42
CA TYR A 506 -33.23 2.41 -5.91
C TYR A 506 -34.13 2.44 -4.66
N LEU A 507 -35.24 1.69 -4.67
CA LEU A 507 -36.18 1.68 -3.55
C LEU A 507 -35.67 0.88 -2.34
N TYR A 508 -34.88 -0.17 -2.57
CA TYR A 508 -34.44 -1.12 -1.54
C TYR A 508 -32.92 -1.37 -1.55
N PRO A 509 -32.08 -0.35 -1.35
CA PRO A 509 -30.61 -0.46 -1.48
C PRO A 509 -29.98 -1.50 -0.53
N GLU A 510 -30.61 -1.77 0.61
CA GLU A 510 -30.13 -2.74 1.61
C GLU A 510 -30.38 -4.21 1.24
N MET A 511 -31.07 -4.49 0.12
CA MET A 511 -31.36 -5.86 -0.31
C MET A 511 -30.14 -6.52 -0.98
N LYS A 512 -29.85 -7.76 -0.56
CA LYS A 512 -28.72 -8.55 -1.09
C LYS A 512 -28.97 -9.15 -2.49
N GLY A 513 -30.18 -9.04 -3.01
CA GLY A 513 -30.55 -9.62 -4.30
C GLY A 513 -31.92 -9.15 -4.75
N PHE A 514 -32.06 -8.99 -6.07
CA PHE A 514 -33.21 -8.34 -6.70
C PHE A 514 -33.91 -9.26 -7.70
N ARG A 515 -33.71 -10.58 -7.62
CA ARG A 515 -34.45 -11.54 -8.47
C ARG A 515 -35.94 -11.44 -8.19
N LEU A 516 -36.78 -11.70 -9.20
CA LEU A 516 -38.24 -11.64 -9.09
C LEU A 516 -38.78 -12.36 -7.85
N ASN A 517 -38.33 -13.60 -7.60
CA ASN A 517 -38.72 -14.38 -6.42
C ASN A 517 -38.35 -13.74 -5.07
N THR A 518 -37.26 -12.98 -5.04
CA THR A 518 -36.75 -12.30 -3.85
C THR A 518 -37.59 -11.04 -3.57
N LEU A 519 -37.95 -10.31 -4.63
CA LEU A 519 -38.84 -9.16 -4.56
C LEU A 519 -40.27 -9.55 -4.17
N ALA A 520 -40.82 -10.60 -4.80
CA ALA A 520 -42.12 -11.15 -4.43
C ALA A 520 -42.19 -11.49 -2.93
N LYS A 521 -41.17 -12.16 -2.39
CA LYS A 521 -41.09 -12.51 -0.98
C LYS A 521 -40.99 -11.27 -0.08
N LYS A 522 -40.21 -10.26 -0.47
CA LYS A 522 -40.06 -8.99 0.28
C LYS A 522 -41.39 -8.23 0.37
N LEU A 523 -42.16 -8.22 -0.71
CA LEU A 523 -43.42 -7.48 -0.85
C LEU A 523 -44.65 -8.33 -0.50
N ASN A 524 -44.44 -9.56 -0.03
CA ASN A 524 -45.49 -10.50 0.38
C ASN A 524 -46.50 -10.83 -0.76
N ILE A 525 -45.98 -10.95 -1.98
CA ILE A 525 -46.73 -11.32 -3.18
C ILE A 525 -46.52 -12.80 -3.44
N LYS A 526 -47.61 -13.51 -3.71
CA LYS A 526 -47.57 -14.94 -4.02
C LYS A 526 -47.13 -15.14 -5.47
N LEU A 527 -46.14 -15.99 -5.67
CA LEU A 527 -45.80 -16.56 -6.97
C LEU A 527 -46.49 -17.93 -7.07
N GLU A 528 -47.54 -18.04 -7.88
CA GLU A 528 -48.19 -19.31 -8.18
C GLU A 528 -47.58 -19.88 -9.48
N HIS A 529 -47.13 -21.14 -9.45
CA HIS A 529 -46.52 -21.91 -10.55
C HIS A 529 -45.31 -21.27 -11.28
N HIS A 530 -44.12 -21.75 -10.95
CA HIS A 530 -42.89 -21.41 -11.68
C HIS A 530 -42.92 -21.93 -13.13
N HIS A 531 -42.38 -21.14 -14.06
CA HIS A 531 -41.98 -21.50 -15.45
C HIS A 531 -42.99 -21.21 -16.58
N ARG A 532 -43.82 -20.16 -16.49
CA ARG A 532 -44.51 -19.60 -17.67
C ARG A 532 -44.44 -18.08 -17.63
N ALA A 533 -44.10 -17.48 -18.77
CA ALA A 533 -43.94 -16.03 -18.91
C ALA A 533 -45.17 -15.23 -18.44
N ILE A 534 -46.39 -15.77 -18.59
CA ILE A 534 -47.60 -15.07 -18.14
C ILE A 534 -47.70 -14.90 -16.62
N TYR A 535 -47.26 -15.91 -15.84
CA TYR A 535 -47.28 -15.83 -14.38
C TYR A 535 -46.17 -14.91 -13.87
N ASP A 536 -45.02 -14.89 -14.55
CA ASP A 536 -43.92 -13.99 -14.22
C ASP A 536 -44.27 -12.54 -14.57
N ALA A 537 -44.96 -12.29 -15.69
CA ALA A 537 -45.54 -10.98 -16.02
C ALA A 537 -46.59 -10.52 -14.99
N GLU A 538 -47.49 -11.40 -14.57
CA GLU A 538 -48.49 -11.08 -13.54
C GLU A 538 -47.83 -10.75 -12.18
N ALA A 539 -46.90 -11.59 -11.74
CA ALA A 539 -46.16 -11.35 -10.50
C ALA A 539 -45.34 -10.06 -10.54
N THR A 540 -44.68 -9.79 -11.69
CA THR A 540 -43.97 -8.52 -11.94
C THR A 540 -44.93 -7.33 -11.84
N GLY A 541 -46.15 -7.45 -12.37
CA GLY A 541 -47.17 -6.42 -12.28
C GLY A 541 -47.60 -6.11 -10.85
N PHE A 542 -47.83 -7.13 -10.03
CA PHE A 542 -48.13 -6.93 -8.60
C PHE A 542 -46.93 -6.35 -7.83
N ILE A 543 -45.71 -6.80 -8.13
CA ILE A 543 -44.47 -6.28 -7.52
C ILE A 543 -44.33 -4.80 -7.85
N TYR A 544 -44.46 -4.47 -9.13
CA TYR A 544 -44.39 -3.10 -9.60
C TYR A 544 -45.47 -2.22 -8.97
N TYR A 545 -46.71 -2.70 -8.87
CA TYR A 545 -47.78 -1.95 -8.21
C TYR A 545 -47.49 -1.66 -6.73
N ALA A 546 -46.88 -2.61 -6.02
CA ALA A 546 -46.41 -2.37 -4.65
C ALA A 546 -45.25 -1.36 -4.62
N MET A 547 -44.31 -1.44 -5.56
CA MET A 547 -43.19 -0.51 -5.69
C MET A 547 -43.62 0.92 -6.05
N LEU A 548 -44.70 1.09 -6.82
CA LEU A 548 -45.27 2.40 -7.11
C LEU A 548 -45.72 3.13 -5.85
N LYS A 549 -46.26 2.40 -4.88
CA LYS A 549 -46.64 2.98 -3.59
C LYS A 549 -45.41 3.48 -2.82
N ASP A 550 -44.34 2.70 -2.81
CA ASP A 550 -43.08 3.07 -2.15
C ASP A 550 -42.37 4.23 -2.90
N ALA A 551 -42.54 4.32 -4.22
CA ALA A 551 -42.07 5.44 -5.04
C ALA A 551 -42.87 6.74 -4.77
N GLU A 552 -44.18 6.65 -4.57
CA GLU A 552 -45.04 7.78 -4.18
C GLU A 552 -44.60 8.39 -2.83
N GLU A 553 -44.19 7.56 -1.86
CA GLU A 553 -43.62 8.02 -0.58
C GLU A 553 -42.34 8.85 -0.76
N LYS A 554 -41.58 8.58 -1.84
CA LYS A 554 -40.38 9.33 -2.26
C LYS A 554 -40.67 10.50 -3.21
N GLN A 555 -41.94 10.89 -3.40
CA GLN A 555 -42.37 11.97 -4.30
C GLN A 555 -42.13 11.71 -5.79
N ILE A 556 -42.05 10.44 -6.21
CA ILE A 556 -42.01 10.06 -7.62
C ILE A 556 -43.45 9.85 -8.08
N LEU A 557 -44.00 10.81 -8.84
CA LEU A 557 -45.42 10.86 -9.19
C LEU A 557 -45.66 10.70 -10.70
N TYR A 558 -44.67 11.06 -11.51
CA TYR A 558 -44.70 11.00 -12.96
C TYR A 558 -43.61 10.06 -13.48
N HIS A 559 -43.83 9.51 -14.66
CA HIS A 559 -42.87 8.59 -15.28
C HIS A 559 -41.47 9.21 -15.50
N ASP A 560 -41.39 10.50 -15.83
CA ASP A 560 -40.15 11.27 -15.97
C ASP A 560 -39.52 11.67 -14.62
N ASP A 561 -40.14 11.36 -13.48
CA ASP A 561 -39.52 11.58 -12.16
C ASP A 561 -38.49 10.49 -11.81
N PHE A 562 -38.63 9.27 -12.35
CA PHE A 562 -37.78 8.13 -11.98
C PHE A 562 -36.29 8.38 -12.21
N ASN A 563 -35.92 9.04 -13.32
CA ASN A 563 -34.52 9.27 -13.65
C ASN A 563 -33.92 10.54 -13.04
N LYS A 564 -34.72 11.36 -12.35
CA LYS A 564 -34.20 12.53 -11.61
C LYS A 564 -33.33 12.12 -10.42
N HIS A 565 -33.40 10.86 -10.02
CA HIS A 565 -32.76 10.30 -8.84
C HIS A 565 -31.76 9.17 -9.16
N VAL A 566 -31.44 8.97 -10.45
CA VAL A 566 -30.44 7.97 -10.88
C VAL A 566 -29.04 8.43 -10.44
N GLY A 567 -28.26 7.52 -9.87
CA GLY A 567 -26.90 7.78 -9.35
C GLY A 567 -26.82 8.26 -7.90
N GLU A 568 -27.95 8.55 -7.22
CA GLU A 568 -27.94 9.05 -5.83
C GLU A 568 -27.45 8.01 -4.79
N ASN A 569 -27.45 6.71 -5.12
CA ASN A 569 -27.11 5.62 -4.19
C ASN A 569 -25.83 4.85 -4.55
N ASP A 570 -25.14 5.21 -5.63
CA ASP A 570 -23.94 4.49 -6.12
C ASP A 570 -22.61 5.20 -5.76
N ALA A 571 -22.66 6.20 -4.87
CA ALA A 571 -21.52 7.04 -4.44
C ALA A 571 -20.93 6.68 -3.07
#